data_AF-A0A812P124-F1
#
_entry.id   AF-A0A812P124-F1
#
_cell.length_a   1.000
_cell.length_b   1.000
_cell.length_c   1.000
_cell.angle_alpha   90.00
_cell.angle_beta   90.00
_cell.angle_gamma   90.00
#
_symmetry.space_group_name_H-M   'P 1'
#
loop_
_entity.id
_entity.type
_entity.pdbx_description
1 polymer ?
#
loop_
_entity_poly.entity_id
_entity_poly.type
_entity_poly.pdbx_seq_one_letter_code
_entity_poly.pdbx_strand_id
1 'polypeptide(L)'
;MLCLFLACVLVTGCSAQSFRISVPLKDSEISNALEVLREDESSWYFVPVLGESDTKAYPREVKEQLANVGSYIYGPSTIYSGHCPSYLGQDQAGLRHHENLKDELDGKLGWLFDRIKQALQQAVAPDQVDDEWISYPYVKMHRGDTLDGLPDQIRKMVLSPAPPHKDEQYIKHTKAEERSSAQTLTFTLPLQVPAGGASLRVYDCFYDKALGKTVDKKGKVLARQSSDWCLREMSFEDVPYIPGRMLLFSGDQLHAVGPYYNPVSSDRRIVLQGHGIFRDGKWRLFG
;
A
#
# COMPACT_ATOMS: atom_id res chain seq x y z
N MET A 1 -1.91 24.35 -17.30
CA MET A 1 -2.14 23.42 -18.44
C MET A 1 -1.70 21.97 -18.16
N LEU A 2 -1.13 21.65 -16.98
CA LEU A 2 -0.73 20.28 -16.60
C LEU A 2 -1.89 19.43 -16.03
N CYS A 3 -2.89 20.04 -15.37
CA CYS A 3 -3.99 19.32 -14.72
C CYS A 3 -4.95 18.58 -15.68
N LEU A 4 -5.13 19.07 -16.91
CA LEU A 4 -6.05 18.43 -17.88
C LEU A 4 -5.49 17.12 -18.48
N PHE A 5 -4.18 16.90 -18.43
CA PHE A 5 -3.58 15.65 -18.93
C PHE A 5 -3.71 14.49 -17.94
N LEU A 6 -3.71 14.73 -16.62
CA LEU A 6 -3.79 13.67 -15.61
C LEU A 6 -5.17 13.01 -15.53
N ALA A 7 -6.26 13.79 -15.57
CA ALA A 7 -7.62 13.26 -15.56
C ALA A 7 -7.88 12.34 -16.77
N CYS A 8 -7.30 12.67 -17.93
CA CYS A 8 -7.47 11.85 -19.13
C CYS A 8 -6.74 10.51 -19.00
N VAL A 9 -5.55 10.44 -18.38
CA VAL A 9 -4.78 9.18 -18.31
C VAL A 9 -5.39 8.17 -17.33
N LEU A 10 -5.94 8.62 -16.20
CA LEU A 10 -6.63 7.73 -15.26
C LEU A 10 -8.00 7.25 -15.80
N VAL A 11 -8.68 8.07 -16.61
CA VAL A 11 -10.02 7.77 -17.13
C VAL A 11 -10.01 7.02 -18.47
N THR A 12 -9.01 7.22 -19.33
CA THR A 12 -8.98 6.65 -20.70
C THR A 12 -8.20 5.34 -20.83
N GLY A 13 -7.57 4.84 -19.75
CA GLY A 13 -6.81 3.59 -19.77
C GLY A 13 -5.55 3.63 -20.65
N CYS A 14 -5.11 4.82 -21.06
CA CYS A 14 -3.96 4.99 -21.96
C CYS A 14 -2.64 5.12 -21.19
N SER A 15 -1.93 3.99 -21.10
CA SER A 15 -0.55 3.82 -20.61
C SER A 15 -0.29 4.02 -19.11
N ALA A 16 0.38 3.01 -18.56
CA ALA A 16 0.65 2.71 -17.16
C ALA A 16 1.72 3.61 -16.50
N GLN A 17 1.54 4.93 -16.52
CA GLN A 17 2.48 5.78 -15.80
C GLN A 17 2.10 5.83 -14.33
N SER A 18 2.99 5.30 -13.48
CA SER A 18 2.99 5.66 -12.06
C SER A 18 3.25 7.17 -11.97
N PHE A 19 2.33 7.90 -11.36
CA PHE A 19 2.48 9.33 -11.18
C PHE A 19 3.22 9.58 -9.87
N ARG A 20 4.14 10.54 -9.94
CA ARG A 20 4.94 10.95 -8.79
C ARG A 20 4.47 12.33 -8.39
N ILE A 21 3.68 12.39 -7.33
CA ILE A 21 3.18 13.66 -6.79
C ILE A 21 4.08 14.03 -5.62
N SER A 22 4.70 15.18 -5.70
CA SER A 22 5.36 15.73 -4.52
C SER A 22 4.27 16.28 -3.60
N VAL A 23 4.08 15.64 -2.44
CA VAL A 23 3.42 16.32 -1.32
C VAL A 23 4.51 17.20 -0.73
N PRO A 24 4.41 18.54 -0.80
CA PRO A 24 5.50 19.42 -0.39
C PRO A 24 5.58 19.48 1.14
N LEU A 25 5.87 18.35 1.78
CA LEU A 25 6.12 18.28 3.20
C LEU A 25 7.51 18.84 3.47
N LYS A 26 7.59 19.74 4.45
CA LYS A 26 8.85 20.19 5.00
C LYS A 26 9.48 19.05 5.80
N ASP A 27 10.80 19.05 5.91
CA ASP A 27 11.51 18.09 6.77
C ASP A 27 11.00 18.11 8.22
N SER A 28 10.58 19.29 8.71
CA SER A 28 9.96 19.44 10.03
C SER A 28 8.58 18.77 10.13
N GLU A 29 7.78 18.79 9.07
CA GLU A 29 6.47 18.11 9.02
C GLU A 29 6.67 16.58 9.00
N ILE A 30 7.63 16.08 8.22
CA ILE A 30 8.02 14.66 8.23
C ILE A 30 8.53 14.26 9.63
N SER A 31 9.42 15.07 10.23
CA SER A 31 9.98 14.78 11.56
C SER A 31 8.89 14.73 12.63
N ASN A 32 7.95 15.68 12.61
CA ASN A 32 6.81 15.69 13.52
C ASN A 32 5.93 14.44 13.36
N ALA A 33 5.59 14.06 12.12
CA ALA A 33 4.84 12.83 11.87
C ALA A 33 5.56 11.59 12.40
N LEU A 34 6.89 11.52 12.26
CA LEU A 34 7.69 10.42 12.78
C LEU A 34 7.78 10.41 14.31
N GLU A 35 7.83 11.56 14.96
CA GLU A 35 7.83 11.68 16.42
C GLU A 35 6.52 11.14 17.01
N VAL A 36 5.39 11.62 16.48
CA VAL A 36 4.05 11.11 16.81
C VAL A 36 3.96 9.59 16.67
N LEU A 37 4.46 9.05 15.56
CA LEU A 37 4.41 7.61 15.27
C LEU A 37 5.32 6.78 16.20
N ARG A 38 6.42 7.37 16.69
CA ARG A 38 7.36 6.73 17.64
C ARG A 38 6.83 6.70 19.06
N GLU A 39 6.20 7.78 19.50
CA GLU A 39 5.58 7.87 20.84
C GLU A 39 4.51 6.79 21.03
N ASP A 40 3.86 6.39 19.93
CA ASP A 40 2.78 5.40 19.95
C ASP A 40 3.22 3.99 19.49
N GLU A 41 4.53 3.72 19.40
CA GLU A 41 5.05 2.42 18.91
C GLU A 41 4.49 1.19 19.63
N SER A 42 4.09 1.35 20.90
CA SER A 42 3.46 0.29 21.69
C SER A 42 2.06 -0.09 21.23
N SER A 43 1.38 0.77 20.48
CA SER A 43 -0.01 0.57 20.03
C SER A 43 -0.10 -0.01 18.61
N TRP A 44 1.05 -0.35 18.00
CA TRP A 44 1.07 -0.91 16.65
C TRP A 44 0.73 -2.39 16.64
N TYR A 45 -0.07 -2.79 15.65
CA TYR A 45 -0.37 -4.19 15.41
C TYR A 45 0.72 -4.84 14.58
N PHE A 46 1.33 -5.90 15.10
CA PHE A 46 2.27 -6.69 14.32
C PHE A 46 1.53 -7.62 13.35
N VAL A 47 1.91 -7.56 12.07
CA VAL A 47 1.39 -8.40 10.98
C VAL A 47 2.56 -9.17 10.38
N PRO A 48 2.64 -10.51 10.51
CA PRO A 48 3.75 -11.29 9.97
C PRO A 48 3.85 -11.13 8.44
N VAL A 49 5.08 -11.19 7.90
CA VAL A 49 5.39 -10.94 6.47
C VAL A 49 4.71 -11.96 5.54
N LEU A 50 4.42 -13.17 6.03
CA LEU A 50 3.82 -14.23 5.23
C LEU A 50 2.46 -14.64 5.80
N GLY A 51 1.45 -14.69 4.93
CA GLY A 51 0.16 -15.29 5.25
C GLY A 51 0.28 -16.81 5.43
N GLU A 52 -0.68 -17.43 6.13
CA GLU A 52 -0.70 -18.89 6.34
C GLU A 52 -0.67 -19.69 5.03
N SER A 53 -1.22 -19.14 3.94
CA SER A 53 -1.19 -19.76 2.61
C SER A 53 0.23 -19.87 2.04
N ASP A 54 1.04 -18.83 2.25
CA ASP A 54 2.36 -18.68 1.64
C ASP A 54 3.42 -19.47 2.41
N THR A 55 3.13 -19.80 3.67
CA THR A 55 4.05 -20.56 4.50
C THR A 55 3.90 -22.06 4.40
N LYS A 56 2.87 -22.60 3.71
CA LYS A 56 2.62 -24.05 3.65
C LYS A 56 3.83 -24.85 3.14
N ALA A 57 4.62 -24.28 2.24
CA ALA A 57 5.79 -24.90 1.63
C ALA A 57 7.07 -24.88 2.49
N TYR A 58 7.11 -24.12 3.59
CA TYR A 58 8.33 -24.01 4.41
C TYR A 58 8.38 -25.04 5.55
N PRO A 59 9.58 -25.48 5.96
CA PRO A 59 9.78 -26.24 7.20
C PRO A 59 9.24 -25.47 8.41
N ARG A 60 8.80 -26.20 9.46
CA ARG A 60 8.19 -25.62 10.66
C ARG A 60 9.09 -24.57 11.32
N GLU A 61 10.39 -24.86 11.39
CA GLU A 61 11.42 -24.03 12.00
C GLU A 61 11.51 -22.67 11.29
N VAL A 62 11.39 -22.68 9.96
CA VAL A 62 11.39 -21.46 9.12
C VAL A 62 10.11 -20.65 9.34
N LYS A 63 8.96 -21.31 9.55
CA LYS A 63 7.70 -20.61 9.88
C LYS A 63 7.75 -19.95 11.25
N GLU A 64 8.30 -20.63 12.26
CA GLU A 64 8.47 -20.08 13.60
C GLU A 64 9.40 -18.86 13.60
N GLN A 65 10.45 -18.87 12.77
CA GLN A 65 11.32 -17.72 12.57
C GLN A 65 10.61 -16.58 11.82
N LEU A 66 9.86 -16.88 10.76
CA LEU A 66 9.12 -15.88 9.98
C LEU A 66 7.91 -15.28 10.71
N ALA A 67 7.37 -15.98 11.71
CA ALA A 67 6.30 -15.45 12.56
C ALA A 67 6.73 -14.22 13.37
N ASN A 68 8.04 -14.03 13.57
CA ASN A 68 8.59 -12.86 14.27
C ASN A 68 9.09 -11.77 13.29
N VAL A 69 8.98 -12.01 11.99
CA VAL A 69 9.33 -11.04 10.95
C VAL A 69 8.04 -10.51 10.33
N GLY A 70 7.79 -9.22 10.48
CA GLY A 70 6.49 -8.63 10.14
C GLY A 70 6.56 -7.18 9.75
N SER A 71 5.42 -6.68 9.31
CA SER A 71 5.13 -5.26 9.27
C SER A 71 4.35 -4.89 10.51
N TYR A 72 4.61 -3.73 11.07
CA TYR A 72 3.73 -3.12 12.04
C TYR A 72 2.72 -2.25 11.29
N ILE A 73 1.44 -2.35 11.63
CA ILE A 73 0.37 -1.53 11.04
C ILE A 73 -0.25 -0.70 12.15
N TYR A 74 -0.40 0.60 11.88
CA TYR A 74 -1.05 1.55 12.76
C TYR A 74 -2.10 2.32 11.97
N GLY A 75 -3.34 2.28 12.44
CA GLY A 75 -4.50 2.77 11.70
C GLY A 75 -5.77 2.01 12.03
N PRO A 76 -6.94 2.51 11.60
CA PRO A 76 -8.23 1.84 11.79
C PRO A 76 -8.34 0.62 10.84
N SER A 77 -7.45 -0.37 10.95
CA SER A 77 -7.45 -1.52 10.06
C SER A 77 -8.49 -2.56 10.50
N THR A 78 -9.76 -2.35 10.16
CA THR A 78 -10.77 -3.42 10.11
C THR A 78 -10.54 -4.38 8.93
N ILE A 79 -9.48 -4.16 8.12
CA ILE A 79 -9.51 -4.51 6.68
C ILE A 79 -8.65 -5.72 6.29
N TYR A 80 -7.75 -6.23 7.13
CA TYR A 80 -7.01 -7.48 6.84
C TYR A 80 -7.86 -8.75 7.04
N SER A 81 -8.97 -8.86 6.32
CA SER A 81 -9.84 -10.05 6.28
C SER A 81 -9.80 -10.78 4.94
N GLY A 82 -8.97 -10.33 3.99
CA GLY A 82 -8.91 -10.90 2.65
C GLY A 82 -8.15 -12.22 2.58
N HIS A 83 -6.90 -12.26 3.06
CA HIS A 83 -6.02 -13.44 2.96
C HIS A 83 -5.13 -13.69 4.20
N CYS A 84 -5.33 -12.96 5.31
CA CYS A 84 -4.76 -13.31 6.60
C CYS A 84 -5.88 -13.97 7.43
N PRO A 85 -5.86 -15.30 7.65
CA PRO A 85 -6.91 -15.96 8.40
C PRO A 85 -6.87 -15.52 9.87
N SER A 86 -8.01 -15.03 10.37
CA SER A 86 -8.52 -15.33 11.72
C SER A 86 -7.80 -14.87 12.99
N TYR A 87 -6.95 -13.84 12.99
CA TYR A 87 -6.37 -13.36 14.28
C TYR A 87 -7.14 -12.26 15.00
N LEU A 88 -8.04 -11.54 14.33
CA LEU A 88 -8.95 -10.61 14.99
C LEU A 88 -10.37 -11.04 14.68
N GLY A 89 -11.01 -11.68 15.65
CA GLY A 89 -12.46 -11.80 15.64
C GLY A 89 -13.06 -10.42 15.45
N GLN A 90 -14.13 -10.33 14.66
CA GLN A 90 -14.98 -9.14 14.61
C GLN A 90 -15.78 -8.99 15.92
N ASP A 91 -15.09 -8.99 17.06
CA ASP A 91 -15.73 -8.69 18.32
C ASP A 91 -16.00 -7.17 18.38
N GLN A 92 -17.00 -6.79 19.18
CA GLN A 92 -17.36 -5.39 19.35
C GLN A 92 -16.26 -4.55 20.01
N ALA A 93 -15.26 -5.18 20.65
CA ALA A 93 -14.14 -4.49 21.28
C ALA A 93 -13.14 -3.97 20.22
N GLY A 94 -12.87 -4.75 19.17
CA GLY A 94 -12.09 -4.31 18.01
C GLY A 94 -12.72 -3.10 17.31
N LEU A 95 -14.04 -3.12 17.08
CA LEU A 95 -14.75 -1.99 16.47
C LEU A 95 -14.72 -0.71 17.31
N ARG A 96 -14.89 -0.80 18.63
CA ARG A 96 -14.77 0.36 19.53
C ARG A 96 -13.34 0.91 19.59
N HIS A 97 -12.35 0.04 19.49
CA HIS A 97 -10.96 0.47 19.42
C HIS A 97 -10.68 1.26 18.13
N HIS A 98 -11.31 0.88 17.01
CA HIS A 98 -11.18 1.62 15.74
C HIS A 98 -11.79 3.03 15.75
N GLU A 99 -12.94 3.23 16.38
CA GLU A 99 -13.56 4.57 16.49
C GLU A 99 -12.69 5.51 17.32
N ASN A 100 -12.16 5.04 18.45
CA ASN A 100 -11.26 5.84 19.29
C ASN A 100 -9.92 6.15 18.59
N LEU A 101 -9.38 5.18 17.83
CA LEU A 101 -8.17 5.37 17.04
C LEU A 101 -8.36 6.45 15.95
N LYS A 102 -9.57 6.59 15.40
CA LYS A 102 -9.85 7.61 14.39
C LYS A 102 -9.65 9.02 14.97
N ASP A 103 -10.28 9.31 16.10
CA ASP A 103 -10.20 10.64 16.73
C ASP A 103 -8.79 10.93 17.24
N GLU A 104 -8.09 9.92 17.75
CA GLU A 104 -6.70 10.04 18.18
C GLU A 104 -5.75 10.31 17.01
N LEU A 105 -5.89 9.55 15.91
CA LEU A 105 -5.14 9.77 14.68
C LEU A 105 -5.44 11.12 14.06
N ASP A 106 -6.69 11.56 14.08
CA ASP A 106 -7.07 12.88 13.58
C ASP A 106 -6.41 14.00 14.42
N GLY A 107 -6.45 13.87 15.74
CA GLY A 107 -5.80 14.84 16.64
C GLY A 107 -4.29 14.95 16.44
N LYS A 108 -3.61 13.84 16.12
CA LYS A 108 -2.15 13.78 15.97
C LYS A 108 -1.66 14.00 14.52
N LEU A 109 -2.36 13.43 13.55
CA LEU A 109 -1.97 13.34 12.13
C LEU A 109 -3.02 13.90 11.15
N GLY A 110 -4.15 14.46 11.62
CA GLY A 110 -5.20 15.02 10.75
C GLY A 110 -4.66 16.06 9.76
N TRP A 111 -3.73 16.91 10.21
CA TRP A 111 -3.03 17.87 9.35
C TRP A 111 -2.32 17.19 8.16
N LEU A 112 -1.75 15.99 8.35
CA LEU A 112 -1.07 15.23 7.31
C LEU A 112 -2.09 14.63 6.35
N PHE A 113 -3.23 14.14 6.85
CA PHE A 113 -4.32 13.64 6.02
C PHE A 113 -4.91 14.74 5.13
N ASP A 114 -5.01 15.97 5.64
CA ASP A 114 -5.43 17.13 4.85
C ASP A 114 -4.45 17.46 3.74
N ARG A 115 -3.13 17.40 4.01
CA ARG A 115 -2.09 17.59 2.98
C ARG A 115 -2.18 16.54 1.87
N ILE A 116 -2.40 15.27 2.25
CA ILE A 116 -2.56 14.18 1.29
C ILE A 116 -3.80 14.42 0.43
N LYS A 117 -4.94 14.75 1.04
CA LYS A 117 -6.19 15.04 0.31
C LYS A 117 -6.01 16.22 -0.66
N GLN A 118 -5.37 17.30 -0.22
CA GLN A 118 -5.06 18.45 -1.09
C GLN A 118 -4.18 18.04 -2.28
N ALA A 119 -3.16 17.20 -2.05
CA ALA A 119 -2.30 16.72 -3.12
C ALA A 119 -3.04 15.81 -4.10
N LEU A 120 -3.95 14.96 -3.61
CA LEU A 120 -4.83 14.14 -4.45
C LEU A 120 -5.77 15.00 -5.28
N GLN A 121 -6.45 15.98 -4.67
CA GLN A 121 -7.29 16.97 -5.35
C GLN A 121 -6.55 17.67 -6.49
N GLN A 122 -5.30 18.08 -6.28
CA GLN A 122 -4.49 18.70 -7.33
C GLN A 122 -4.15 17.74 -8.48
N ALA A 123 -4.01 16.45 -8.19
CA ALA A 123 -3.61 15.45 -9.16
C ALA A 123 -4.76 14.88 -9.99
N VAL A 124 -5.92 14.63 -9.37
CA VAL A 124 -7.06 13.96 -10.04
C VAL A 124 -8.22 14.90 -10.40
N ALA A 125 -8.07 16.20 -10.14
CA ALA A 125 -9.05 17.29 -10.20
C ALA A 125 -9.72 17.60 -8.84
N PRO A 126 -9.73 18.87 -8.38
CA PRO A 126 -10.15 19.20 -7.01
C PRO A 126 -11.61 18.91 -6.69
N ASP A 127 -12.50 19.09 -7.67
CA ASP A 127 -13.94 18.84 -7.57
C ASP A 127 -14.31 17.36 -7.61
N GLN A 128 -13.34 16.51 -7.93
CA GLN A 128 -13.49 15.07 -8.06
C GLN A 128 -13.00 14.30 -6.83
N VAL A 129 -12.65 14.92 -5.71
CA VAL A 129 -12.32 14.18 -4.48
C VAL A 129 -13.36 14.50 -3.42
N ASP A 130 -13.94 13.49 -2.77
CA ASP A 130 -14.89 13.73 -1.69
C ASP A 130 -14.22 14.44 -0.51
N ASP A 131 -14.99 15.32 0.13
CA ASP A 131 -14.51 16.13 1.25
C ASP A 131 -14.23 15.27 2.49
N GLU A 132 -14.85 14.10 2.58
CA GLU A 132 -14.73 13.18 3.70
C GLU A 132 -13.94 11.91 3.32
N TRP A 133 -13.12 11.46 4.25
CA TRP A 133 -12.52 10.12 4.18
C TRP A 133 -13.59 9.09 4.58
N ILE A 134 -13.74 8.01 3.81
CA ILE A 134 -14.51 6.84 4.26
C ILE A 134 -13.81 6.22 5.47
N SER A 135 -12.48 6.09 5.38
CA SER A 135 -11.59 5.70 6.47
C SER A 135 -10.24 6.39 6.29
N TYR A 136 -9.53 6.68 7.39
CA TYR A 136 -8.22 7.30 7.29
C TYR A 136 -7.17 6.35 6.69
N PRO A 137 -6.17 6.88 5.98
CA PRO A 137 -5.01 6.11 5.56
C PRO A 137 -4.36 5.36 6.73
N TYR A 138 -3.75 4.22 6.44
CA TYR A 138 -3.01 3.45 7.44
C TYR A 138 -1.50 3.64 7.29
N VAL A 139 -0.77 3.46 8.38
CA VAL A 139 0.69 3.49 8.41
C VAL A 139 1.21 2.07 8.45
N LYS A 140 2.17 1.76 7.58
CA LYS A 140 2.89 0.49 7.53
C LYS A 140 4.37 0.71 7.81
N MET A 141 4.88 -0.02 8.79
CA MET A 141 6.27 0.02 9.21
C MET A 141 6.96 -1.33 9.04
N HIS A 142 8.18 -1.30 8.51
CA HIS A 142 9.11 -2.45 8.56
C HIS A 142 10.38 -2.00 9.30
N ARG A 143 10.88 -2.84 10.21
CA ARG A 143 12.08 -2.52 11.00
C ARG A 143 13.24 -3.44 10.61
N GLY A 144 14.43 -2.88 10.50
CA GLY A 144 15.64 -3.63 10.14
C GLY A 144 16.10 -4.57 11.25
N ASP A 145 15.86 -4.23 12.52
CA ASP A 145 16.18 -5.09 13.67
C ASP A 145 15.43 -6.43 13.68
N THR A 146 14.27 -6.52 13.03
CA THR A 146 13.57 -7.81 12.84
C THR A 146 14.35 -8.81 11.98
N LEU A 147 15.45 -8.36 11.36
CA LEU A 147 16.34 -9.19 10.55
C LEU A 147 17.57 -9.68 11.33
N ASP A 148 17.82 -9.14 12.52
CA ASP A 148 18.99 -9.48 13.32
C ASP A 148 18.89 -10.94 13.78
N GLY A 149 20.00 -11.68 13.63
CA GLY A 149 20.07 -13.09 14.00
C GLY A 149 19.33 -14.05 13.06
N LEU A 150 18.66 -13.56 12.01
CA LEU A 150 18.06 -14.43 11.01
C LEU A 150 19.15 -15.12 10.16
N PRO A 151 18.97 -16.41 9.81
CA PRO A 151 19.80 -17.07 8.81
C PRO A 151 19.80 -16.32 7.47
N ASP A 152 20.95 -16.28 6.79
CA ASP A 152 21.11 -15.56 5.51
C ASP A 152 20.05 -15.91 4.46
N GLN A 153 19.62 -17.17 4.41
CA GLN A 153 18.57 -17.61 3.48
C GLN A 153 17.23 -16.93 3.78
N ILE A 154 16.84 -16.86 5.05
CA ILE A 154 15.60 -16.20 5.48
C ILE A 154 15.71 -14.70 5.27
N ARG A 155 16.86 -14.12 5.60
CA ARG A 155 17.12 -12.70 5.34
C ARG A 155 16.96 -12.38 3.85
N LYS A 156 17.53 -13.17 2.94
CA LYS A 156 17.35 -13.00 1.49
C LYS A 156 15.89 -13.09 1.05
N MET A 157 15.11 -13.99 1.67
CA MET A 157 13.68 -14.10 1.39
C MET A 157 12.90 -12.85 1.82
N VAL A 158 13.16 -12.34 3.03
CA VAL A 158 12.50 -11.13 3.56
C VAL A 158 12.88 -9.88 2.77
N LEU A 159 14.11 -9.82 2.27
CA LEU A 159 14.61 -8.70 1.46
C LEU A 159 14.28 -8.79 -0.02
N SER A 160 13.73 -9.93 -0.45
CA SER A 160 13.21 -10.06 -1.79
C SER A 160 11.96 -9.18 -1.95
N PRO A 161 11.67 -8.69 -3.17
CA PRO A 161 10.43 -7.99 -3.43
C PRO A 161 9.24 -8.82 -2.95
N ALA A 162 8.23 -8.14 -2.40
CA ALA A 162 6.99 -8.81 -2.03
C ALA A 162 6.35 -9.48 -3.27
N PRO A 163 5.53 -10.51 -3.07
CA PRO A 163 4.73 -11.06 -4.17
C PRO A 163 3.94 -9.96 -4.90
N PRO A 164 4.02 -9.90 -6.24
CA PRO A 164 3.22 -8.96 -7.01
C PRO A 164 1.73 -9.17 -6.78
N HIS A 165 1.02 -8.09 -6.50
CA HIS A 165 -0.42 -8.09 -6.22
C HIS A 165 -1.09 -6.86 -6.83
N LYS A 166 -2.42 -6.85 -6.76
CA LYS A 166 -3.28 -5.71 -7.03
C LYS A 166 -4.05 -5.38 -5.76
N ASP A 167 -4.52 -4.16 -5.63
CA ASP A 167 -5.32 -3.76 -4.48
C ASP A 167 -6.78 -4.15 -4.70
N GLU A 168 -7.36 -4.81 -3.70
CA GLU A 168 -8.75 -5.29 -3.71
C GLU A 168 -9.60 -4.66 -2.60
N GLN A 169 -9.02 -3.74 -1.81
CA GLN A 169 -9.63 -3.09 -0.66
C GLN A 169 -10.95 -2.38 -1.07
N TYR A 170 -11.03 -1.88 -2.31
CA TYR A 170 -12.23 -1.25 -2.89
C TYR A 170 -13.46 -2.17 -2.95
N ILE A 171 -13.28 -3.50 -2.95
CA ILE A 171 -14.37 -4.49 -3.04
C ILE A 171 -15.38 -4.31 -1.88
N LYS A 172 -14.91 -3.87 -0.72
CA LYS A 172 -15.74 -3.59 0.46
C LYS A 172 -16.59 -2.32 0.33
N HIS A 173 -16.17 -1.40 -0.53
CA HIS A 173 -16.80 -0.11 -0.77
C HIS A 173 -17.63 -0.07 -2.06
N THR A 174 -17.79 -1.23 -2.72
CA THR A 174 -18.37 -1.34 -4.07
C THR A 174 -19.37 -2.48 -4.16
N LYS A 175 -20.51 -2.23 -4.81
CA LYS A 175 -21.49 -3.29 -5.08
C LYS A 175 -20.96 -4.29 -6.10
N ALA A 176 -21.43 -5.53 -6.09
CA ALA A 176 -20.88 -6.60 -6.92
C ALA A 176 -20.91 -6.25 -8.42
N GLU A 177 -22.00 -5.65 -8.88
CA GLU A 177 -22.25 -5.21 -10.25
C GLU A 177 -21.38 -4.03 -10.71
N GLU A 178 -20.84 -3.24 -9.77
CA GLU A 178 -19.97 -2.08 -10.05
C GLU A 178 -18.48 -2.47 -10.09
N ARG A 179 -18.11 -3.67 -9.62
CA ARG A 179 -16.70 -4.05 -9.42
C ARG A 179 -15.90 -4.12 -10.71
N SER A 180 -16.49 -4.57 -11.81
CA SER A 180 -15.78 -4.78 -13.08
C SER A 180 -15.40 -3.48 -13.79
N SER A 181 -16.10 -2.38 -13.48
CA SER A 181 -15.88 -1.06 -14.07
C SER A 181 -15.32 -0.03 -13.08
N ALA A 182 -15.18 -0.40 -11.80
CA ALA A 182 -14.64 0.48 -10.77
C ALA A 182 -13.23 0.96 -11.14
N GLN A 183 -13.06 2.27 -11.27
CA GLN A 183 -11.73 2.88 -11.35
C GLN A 183 -11.17 2.99 -9.94
N THR A 184 -9.94 2.52 -9.77
CA THR A 184 -9.28 2.44 -8.49
C THR A 184 -7.99 3.23 -8.51
N LEU A 185 -7.61 3.72 -7.35
CA LEU A 185 -6.39 4.49 -7.14
C LEU A 185 -5.76 4.04 -5.82
N THR A 186 -4.45 3.96 -5.82
CA THR A 186 -3.65 3.67 -4.62
C THR A 186 -2.60 4.76 -4.50
N PHE A 187 -2.38 5.21 -3.27
CA PHE A 187 -1.30 6.13 -2.95
C PHE A 187 -0.41 5.59 -1.83
N THR A 188 0.86 5.96 -1.88
CA THR A 188 1.84 5.64 -0.85
C THR A 188 2.72 6.85 -0.62
N LEU A 189 2.71 7.38 0.59
CA LEU A 189 3.57 8.47 1.05
C LEU A 189 4.67 7.90 1.95
N PRO A 190 5.93 7.85 1.48
CA PRO A 190 7.05 7.49 2.34
C PRO A 190 7.31 8.60 3.36
N LEU A 191 7.41 8.23 4.64
CA LEU A 191 7.80 9.12 5.73
C LEU A 191 9.24 8.84 6.17
N GLN A 192 9.63 7.57 6.19
CA GLN A 192 11.01 7.15 6.45
C GLN A 192 11.38 6.00 5.50
N VAL A 193 12.60 6.06 4.98
CA VAL A 193 13.18 5.07 4.07
C VAL A 193 14.50 4.57 4.69
N PRO A 194 14.83 3.27 4.59
CA PRO A 194 16.12 2.73 5.03
C PRO A 194 17.32 3.41 4.37
N ALA A 195 18.49 3.32 5.00
CA ALA A 195 19.73 3.83 4.44
C ALA A 195 20.07 3.22 3.06
N GLY A 196 19.80 1.93 2.87
CA GLY A 196 19.97 1.26 1.58
C GLY A 196 18.85 1.52 0.57
N GLY A 197 17.89 2.38 0.90
CA GLY A 197 16.75 2.70 0.07
C GLY A 197 15.62 1.69 0.15
N ALA A 198 14.54 2.00 -0.56
CA ALA A 198 13.38 1.16 -0.76
C ALA A 198 12.61 1.65 -1.97
N SER A 199 11.82 0.79 -2.58
CA SER A 199 11.05 1.14 -3.78
C SER A 199 9.67 0.50 -3.79
N LEU A 200 8.84 0.99 -4.71
CA LEU A 200 7.66 0.30 -5.20
C LEU A 200 8.03 -0.31 -6.55
N ARG A 201 7.91 -1.63 -6.68
CA ARG A 201 8.02 -2.31 -7.97
C ARG A 201 6.68 -2.22 -8.69
N VAL A 202 6.69 -1.71 -9.91
CA VAL A 202 5.50 -1.52 -10.74
C VAL A 202 5.67 -2.29 -12.03
N TYR A 203 4.74 -3.17 -12.35
CA TYR A 203 4.78 -3.99 -13.56
C TYR A 203 4.02 -3.33 -14.72
N ASP A 204 4.46 -3.61 -15.95
CA ASP A 204 3.81 -3.15 -17.20
C ASP A 204 2.53 -3.96 -17.54
N CYS A 205 1.79 -4.38 -16.52
CA CYS A 205 0.57 -5.16 -16.66
C CYS A 205 -0.50 -4.76 -15.65
N PHE A 206 -1.73 -5.07 -16.01
CA PHE A 206 -2.92 -4.73 -15.24
C PHE A 206 -3.81 -5.94 -15.09
N TYR A 207 -4.58 -5.95 -14.01
CA TYR A 207 -5.68 -6.89 -13.89
C TYR A 207 -6.92 -6.32 -14.60
N ASP A 208 -7.28 -6.95 -15.71
CA ASP A 208 -8.56 -6.72 -16.36
C ASP A 208 -9.66 -7.44 -15.56
N LYS A 209 -10.46 -6.66 -14.85
CA LYS A 209 -11.56 -7.15 -14.02
C LYS A 209 -12.69 -7.76 -14.83
N ALA A 210 -12.95 -7.25 -16.03
CA ALA A 210 -14.00 -7.76 -16.90
C ALA A 210 -13.63 -9.14 -17.46
N LEU A 211 -12.35 -9.34 -17.78
CA LEU A 211 -11.83 -10.62 -18.25
C LEU A 211 -11.47 -11.57 -17.11
N GLY A 212 -11.25 -11.05 -15.90
CA GLY A 212 -10.68 -11.79 -14.77
C GLY A 212 -9.25 -12.24 -15.05
N LYS A 213 -8.47 -11.46 -15.82
CA LYS A 213 -7.15 -11.85 -16.33
C LYS A 213 -6.16 -10.71 -16.28
N THR A 214 -4.88 -11.05 -16.22
CA THR A 214 -3.80 -10.06 -16.41
C THR A 214 -3.60 -9.76 -17.90
N VAL A 215 -3.55 -8.48 -18.23
CA VAL A 215 -3.28 -7.95 -19.57
C VAL A 215 -2.06 -7.04 -19.54
N ASP A 216 -1.32 -6.97 -20.64
CA ASP A 216 -0.26 -5.97 -20.80
C ASP A 216 -0.85 -4.58 -21.10
N LYS A 217 0.03 -3.57 -21.19
CA LYS A 217 -0.34 -2.19 -21.58
C LYS A 217 -0.99 -2.05 -22.97
N LYS A 218 -0.99 -3.10 -23.81
CA LYS A 218 -1.67 -3.15 -25.11
C LYS A 218 -2.98 -3.93 -25.06
N GLY A 219 -3.41 -4.40 -23.88
CA GLY A 219 -4.61 -5.21 -23.70
C GLY A 219 -4.43 -6.69 -24.09
N LYS A 220 -3.20 -7.15 -24.37
CA LYS A 220 -2.94 -8.57 -24.67
C LYS A 220 -2.97 -9.36 -23.38
N VAL A 221 -3.79 -10.41 -23.34
CA VAL A 221 -3.86 -11.37 -22.23
C VAL A 221 -2.51 -12.08 -22.08
N LEU A 222 -1.92 -12.02 -20.88
CA LEU A 222 -0.59 -12.56 -20.61
C LEU A 222 -0.61 -14.03 -20.14
N ALA A 223 -1.64 -14.45 -19.40
CA ALA A 223 -2.02 -15.84 -19.12
C ALA A 223 -3.32 -15.88 -18.30
N ARG A 224 -3.89 -17.07 -18.13
CA ARG A 224 -5.15 -17.31 -17.37
C ARG A 224 -4.97 -17.26 -15.85
N GLN A 225 -3.75 -17.41 -15.36
CA GLN A 225 -3.39 -17.35 -13.94
C GLN A 225 -2.00 -16.73 -13.81
N SER A 226 -1.82 -15.97 -12.74
CA SER A 226 -0.56 -15.44 -12.24
C SER A 226 0.37 -16.58 -11.78
N SER A 227 0.76 -17.47 -12.68
CA SER A 227 1.85 -18.40 -12.38
C SER A 227 3.15 -17.59 -12.32
N ASP A 228 4.05 -17.98 -11.41
CA ASP A 228 5.38 -17.39 -11.23
C ASP A 228 6.15 -17.18 -12.55
N TRP A 229 5.87 -18.03 -13.55
CA TRP A 229 6.44 -17.91 -14.89
C TRP A 229 6.10 -16.59 -15.58
N CYS A 230 4.83 -16.18 -15.58
CA CYS A 230 4.43 -14.94 -16.25
C CYS A 230 5.09 -13.72 -15.62
N LEU A 231 5.31 -13.73 -14.30
CA LEU A 231 5.93 -12.61 -13.57
C LEU A 231 7.42 -12.44 -13.88
N ARG A 232 8.13 -13.51 -14.28
CA ARG A 232 9.57 -13.47 -14.59
C ARG A 232 9.87 -12.76 -15.90
N GLU A 233 8.96 -12.85 -16.87
CA GLU A 233 9.13 -12.28 -18.22
C GLU A 233 8.51 -10.88 -18.36
N MET A 234 7.83 -10.38 -17.33
CA MET A 234 7.22 -9.05 -17.35
C MET A 234 8.25 -7.96 -17.11
N SER A 235 8.19 -6.90 -17.94
CA SER A 235 8.91 -5.67 -17.62
C SER A 235 8.33 -5.02 -16.38
N PHE A 236 9.23 -4.49 -15.54
CA PHE A 236 8.88 -3.73 -14.36
C PHE A 236 9.84 -2.55 -14.19
N GLU A 237 9.41 -1.56 -13.41
CA GLU A 237 10.23 -0.46 -12.92
C GLU A 237 10.24 -0.49 -11.39
N ASP A 238 11.41 -0.33 -10.78
CA ASP A 238 11.51 -0.07 -9.34
C ASP A 238 11.52 1.45 -9.12
N VAL A 239 10.39 1.98 -8.64
CA VAL A 239 10.22 3.41 -8.36
C VAL A 239 10.71 3.69 -6.94
N PRO A 240 11.81 4.44 -6.76
CA PRO A 240 12.37 4.68 -5.43
C PRO A 240 11.43 5.50 -4.57
N TYR A 241 11.31 5.10 -3.30
CA TYR A 241 10.66 5.91 -2.29
C TYR A 241 11.55 7.08 -1.90
N ILE A 242 10.95 8.27 -1.90
CA ILE A 242 11.58 9.51 -1.44
C ILE A 242 10.68 10.05 -0.33
N PRO A 243 11.17 10.26 0.90
CA PRO A 243 10.38 10.84 1.98
C PRO A 243 9.65 12.12 1.54
N GLY A 244 8.37 12.24 1.88
CA GLY A 244 7.50 13.35 1.47
C GLY A 244 6.96 13.26 0.04
N ARG A 245 7.49 12.38 -0.82
CA ARG A 245 7.01 12.25 -2.21
C ARG A 245 6.01 11.11 -2.34
N MET A 246 4.74 11.45 -2.51
CA MET A 246 3.67 10.47 -2.69
C MET A 246 3.71 9.83 -4.07
N LEU A 247 3.68 8.50 -4.10
CA LEU A 247 3.44 7.74 -5.31
C LEU A 247 1.93 7.55 -5.47
N LEU A 248 1.45 7.71 -6.71
CA LEU A 248 0.05 7.53 -7.09
C LEU A 248 -0.03 6.60 -8.30
N PHE A 249 -0.84 5.56 -8.23
CA PHE A 249 -1.00 4.57 -9.30
C PHE A 249 -2.39 3.94 -9.26
N SER A 250 -2.75 3.20 -10.31
CA SER A 250 -4.01 2.45 -10.34
C SER A 250 -3.92 1.24 -9.41
N GLY A 251 -4.94 1.00 -8.59
CA GLY A 251 -4.99 -0.20 -7.74
C GLY A 251 -5.03 -1.51 -8.54
N ASP A 252 -5.39 -1.43 -9.82
CA ASP A 252 -5.45 -2.56 -10.75
C ASP A 252 -4.11 -2.87 -11.43
N GLN A 253 -3.13 -1.97 -11.30
CA GLN A 253 -1.79 -2.21 -11.77
C GLN A 253 -1.10 -3.21 -10.85
N LEU A 254 -0.48 -4.23 -11.43
CA LEU A 254 0.27 -5.19 -10.64
C LEU A 254 1.51 -4.51 -10.05
N HIS A 255 1.70 -4.64 -8.75
CA HIS A 255 2.77 -3.98 -8.03
C HIS A 255 3.24 -4.80 -6.82
N ALA A 256 4.41 -4.47 -6.31
CA ALA A 256 4.99 -5.08 -5.13
C ALA A 256 5.80 -4.06 -4.34
N VAL A 257 5.99 -4.30 -3.05
CA VAL A 257 7.08 -3.64 -2.31
C VAL A 257 8.38 -4.11 -2.96
N GLY A 258 9.15 -3.15 -3.48
CA GLY A 258 10.43 -3.42 -4.12
C GLY A 258 11.51 -3.83 -3.11
N PRO A 259 12.71 -4.16 -3.60
CA PRO A 259 13.77 -4.69 -2.77
C PRO A 259 14.26 -3.71 -1.69
N TYR A 260 14.74 -4.29 -0.60
CA TYR A 260 15.44 -3.63 0.50
C TYR A 260 16.91 -3.99 0.43
N TYR A 261 17.79 -3.01 0.19
CA TYR A 261 19.21 -3.28 0.06
C TYR A 261 19.92 -3.10 1.39
N ASN A 262 20.71 -4.09 1.81
CA ASN A 262 21.63 -4.03 2.94
C ASN A 262 21.07 -3.35 4.22
N PRO A 263 19.88 -3.75 4.72
CA PRO A 263 19.32 -3.09 5.88
C PRO A 263 20.17 -3.34 7.13
N VAL A 264 20.27 -2.31 7.96
CA VAL A 264 20.86 -2.35 9.30
C VAL A 264 19.77 -2.33 10.37
N SER A 265 20.11 -2.70 11.60
CA SER A 265 19.14 -2.83 12.70
C SER A 265 18.35 -1.54 12.99
N SER A 266 18.99 -0.38 12.81
CA SER A 266 18.35 0.93 12.98
C SER A 266 17.45 1.36 11.82
N ASP A 267 17.45 0.64 10.69
CA ASP A 267 16.65 1.02 9.53
C ASP A 267 15.16 0.86 9.81
N ARG A 268 14.38 1.79 9.26
CA ARG A 268 12.92 1.70 9.24
C ARG A 268 12.40 2.10 7.86
N ARG A 269 11.44 1.31 7.38
CA ARG A 269 10.48 1.75 6.37
C ARG A 269 9.27 2.26 7.12
N ILE A 270 8.87 3.50 6.91
CA ILE A 270 7.57 3.98 7.39
C ILE A 270 6.88 4.62 6.20
N VAL A 271 5.77 4.04 5.80
CA VAL A 271 4.93 4.55 4.71
C VAL A 271 3.51 4.73 5.20
N LEU A 272 2.86 5.79 4.76
CA LEU A 272 1.42 5.98 4.89
C LEU A 272 0.78 5.57 3.56
N GLN A 273 -0.23 4.70 3.61
CA GLN A 273 -0.88 4.15 2.43
C GLN A 273 -2.39 4.33 2.53
N GLY A 274 -3.00 4.44 1.35
CA GLY A 274 -4.44 4.43 1.23
C GLY A 274 -4.85 4.28 -0.23
N HIS A 275 -6.15 4.30 -0.44
CA HIS A 275 -6.80 3.93 -1.68
C HIS A 275 -7.92 4.91 -2.00
N GLY A 276 -8.40 4.84 -3.22
CA GLY A 276 -9.54 5.58 -3.72
C GLY A 276 -10.34 4.74 -4.71
N ILE A 277 -11.65 4.98 -4.73
CA ILE A 277 -12.55 4.49 -5.76
C ILE A 277 -13.31 5.65 -6.38
N PHE A 278 -13.35 5.71 -7.72
CA PHE A 278 -14.14 6.69 -8.43
C PHE A 278 -15.59 6.22 -8.56
N ARG A 279 -16.53 6.97 -8.01
CA ARG A 279 -17.96 6.67 -8.01
C ARG A 279 -18.77 7.96 -7.97
N ASP A 280 -19.86 8.01 -8.74
CA ASP A 280 -20.78 9.15 -8.79
C ASP A 280 -20.06 10.48 -9.11
N GLY A 281 -19.03 10.43 -9.96
CA GLY A 281 -18.24 11.59 -10.37
C GLY A 281 -17.16 12.03 -9.36
N LYS A 282 -16.95 11.28 -8.27
CA LYS A 282 -15.96 11.61 -7.23
C LYS A 282 -15.12 10.41 -6.81
N TRP A 283 -13.88 10.67 -6.44
CA TRP A 283 -12.96 9.79 -5.73
C TRP A 283 -13.32 9.79 -4.25
N ARG A 284 -13.75 8.62 -3.77
CA ARG A 284 -13.93 8.37 -2.34
C ARG A 284 -12.69 7.69 -1.79
N LEU A 285 -12.05 8.31 -0.82
CA LEU A 285 -10.76 7.86 -0.28
C LEU A 285 -10.93 7.01 0.97
N PHE A 286 -10.10 5.98 1.13
CA PHE A 286 -10.14 5.05 2.25
C PHE A 286 -8.77 4.42 2.52
N GLY A 287 -8.51 4.03 3.77
CA GLY A 287 -7.38 3.21 4.20
C GLY A 287 -7.82 1.96 4.94
#